data_AF-A0A3N6R762-F1
#
_entry.id   AF-A0A3N6R762-F1
#
_cell.length_a   1.000
_cell.length_b   1.000
_cell.length_c   1.000
_cell.angle_alpha   90.00
_cell.angle_beta   90.00
_cell.angle_gamma   90.00
#
_symmetry.space_group_name_H-M   'P 1'
#
loop_
_entity.id
_entity.type
_entity.pdbx_description
1 polymer ?
#
loop_
_entity_poly.entity_id
_entity_poly.type
_entity_poly.pdbx_seq_one_letter_code
_entity_poly.pdbx_strand_id
1 'polypeptide(L)'
;MNEAAVAGESGLEVYTVSHNLLLAHAEAIGVFRNNPKCKDGKIGIAHCPVWFEPFDMNCPDDKEACERAMEFMFGWHMDPTVYGDYPEVMKKSIGKRLPSFTSAQSKKLRGSLTSLE
;
A
#
# COMPACT_ATOMS: atom_id res chain seq x y z
N MET A 1 -10.57 3.28 18.76
CA MET A 1 -9.31 3.61 19.47
C MET A 1 -9.05 2.46 20.44
N ASN A 2 -7.85 1.90 20.49
CA ASN A 2 -7.59 0.75 21.35
C ASN A 2 -7.44 1.22 22.80
N GLU A 3 -8.39 0.88 23.67
CA GLU A 3 -8.38 1.28 25.09
C GLU A 3 -7.23 0.65 25.88
N ALA A 4 -6.60 -0.41 25.36
CA ALA A 4 -5.43 -1.03 25.97
C ALA A 4 -4.09 -0.35 25.59
N ALA A 5 -4.10 0.65 24.70
CA ALA A 5 -2.88 1.34 24.30
C ALA A 5 -2.43 2.34 25.38
N VAL A 6 -1.19 2.20 25.85
CA VAL A 6 -0.57 3.11 26.84
C VAL A 6 -0.10 4.42 26.18
N ALA A 7 0.13 4.41 24.87
CA ALA A 7 0.47 5.56 24.04
C ALA A 7 0.19 5.26 22.55
N GLY A 8 0.16 6.32 21.73
CA GLY A 8 -0.01 6.25 20.29
C GLY A 8 -1.46 6.13 19.82
N GLU A 9 -1.67 6.38 18.54
CA GLU A 9 -2.99 6.34 17.90
C GLU A 9 -3.03 5.32 16.76
N SER A 10 -3.37 4.06 17.07
CA SER A 10 -3.39 2.97 16.07
C SER A 10 -4.33 3.23 14.89
N GLY A 11 -5.34 4.09 15.06
CA GLY A 11 -6.25 4.51 14.01
C GLY A 11 -5.68 5.56 13.04
N LEU A 12 -4.46 6.06 13.26
CA LEU A 12 -3.83 7.13 12.47
C LEU A 12 -2.39 6.78 12.09
N GLU A 13 -1.59 6.34 13.07
CA GLU A 13 -0.16 6.08 12.91
C GLU A 13 0.11 5.00 11.86
N VAL A 14 -0.74 3.97 11.83
CA VAL A 14 -0.68 2.87 10.85
C VAL A 14 -0.71 3.40 9.42
N TYR A 15 -1.54 4.41 9.11
CA TYR A 15 -1.58 5.01 7.77
C TYR A 15 -0.40 5.94 7.49
N THR A 16 0.06 6.66 8.52
CA THR A 16 1.23 7.53 8.41
C THR A 16 2.50 6.74 8.13
N VAL A 17 2.69 5.62 8.84
CA VAL A 17 3.84 4.72 8.66
C VAL A 17 3.83 4.11 7.26
N SER A 18 2.71 3.52 6.83
CA SER A 18 2.62 2.93 5.49
C SER A 18 2.82 3.96 4.37
N HIS A 19 2.32 5.19 4.55
CA HIS A 19 2.56 6.28 3.61
C HIS A 19 4.06 6.61 3.47
N ASN A 20 4.76 6.73 4.59
CA ASN A 20 6.20 7.02 4.59
C ASN A 20 7.02 5.85 4.05
N LEU A 21 6.62 4.60 4.30
CA LEU A 21 7.26 3.41 3.72
C LEU A 21 7.20 3.42 2.19
N LEU A 22 6.03 3.74 1.62
CA LEU A 22 5.84 3.86 0.17
C LEU A 22 6.72 4.97 -0.42
N LEU A 23 6.79 6.13 0.24
CA LEU A 23 7.65 7.23 -0.20
C LEU A 23 9.14 6.86 -0.14
N ALA A 24 9.59 6.25 0.97
CA ALA A 24 10.95 5.80 1.13
C ALA A 24 11.35 4.77 0.06
N HIS A 25 10.44 3.84 -0.25
CA HIS A 25 10.60 2.88 -1.34
C HIS A 25 10.76 3.58 -2.70
N ALA A 26 9.90 4.54 -3.03
CA ALA A 26 9.98 5.28 -4.28
C ALA A 26 11.29 6.08 -4.41
N GLU A 27 11.76 6.71 -3.34
CA GLU A 27 13.06 7.41 -3.34
C GLU A 27 14.23 6.43 -3.51
N ALA A 28 14.21 5.29 -2.81
CA ALA A 28 15.24 4.26 -2.93
C ALA A 28 15.35 3.72 -4.36
N ILE A 29 14.21 3.51 -5.03
CA ILE A 29 14.18 3.15 -6.46
C ILE A 29 14.76 4.25 -7.33
N GLY A 30 14.45 5.51 -7.05
CA GLY A 30 15.04 6.65 -7.75
C GLY A 30 16.57 6.66 -7.64
N VAL A 31 17.10 6.44 -6.45
CA VAL A 31 18.55 6.33 -6.21
C VAL A 31 19.15 5.13 -6.95
N PHE A 32 18.51 3.96 -6.87
CA PHE A 32 18.98 2.74 -7.52
C PHE A 32 19.04 2.88 -9.04
N ARG A 33 17.94 3.35 -9.67
CA ARG A 33 17.84 3.50 -11.13
C ARG A 33 18.81 4.55 -11.69
N ASN A 34 19.13 5.57 -10.91
CA ASN A 34 20.07 6.62 -11.30
C ASN A 34 21.54 6.27 -10.99
N ASN A 35 21.82 5.14 -10.33
CA ASN A 35 23.18 4.73 -9.99
C ASN A 35 23.78 3.88 -11.12
N PRO A 36 24.84 4.35 -11.81
CA PRO A 36 25.47 3.59 -12.90
C PRO A 36 26.03 2.23 -12.47
N LYS A 37 26.34 2.05 -11.18
CA LYS A 37 26.81 0.77 -10.62
C LYS A 37 25.70 -0.28 -10.51
N CYS A 38 24.43 0.15 -10.56
CA CYS A 38 23.25 -0.71 -10.42
C CYS A 38 22.57 -1.00 -11.76
N LYS A 39 23.18 -0.64 -12.89
CA LYS A 39 22.57 -0.69 -14.24
C LYS A 39 22.00 -2.05 -14.64
N ASP A 40 22.59 -3.15 -14.15
CA ASP A 40 22.19 -4.52 -14.47
C ASP A 40 21.41 -5.18 -13.31
N GLY A 41 21.20 -4.45 -12.22
CA GLY A 41 20.51 -4.94 -11.04
C GLY A 41 19.00 -4.73 -11.11
N LYS A 42 18.29 -5.45 -10.25
CA LYS A 42 16.84 -5.35 -10.06
C LYS A 42 16.53 -4.89 -8.64
N ILE A 43 15.47 -4.09 -8.47
CA ILE A 43 15.00 -3.60 -7.17
C ILE A 43 13.47 -3.58 -7.14
N GLY A 44 12.87 -4.26 -6.17
CA GLY A 44 11.43 -4.33 -6.00
C GLY A 44 11.00 -4.16 -4.55
N ILE A 45 9.73 -4.41 -4.31
CA ILE A 45 9.13 -4.52 -2.98
C ILE A 45 8.54 -5.91 -2.81
N ALA A 46 8.77 -6.52 -1.65
CA ALA A 46 8.19 -7.82 -1.32
C ALA A 46 6.90 -7.60 -0.51
N HIS A 47 5.82 -8.23 -0.97
CA HIS A 47 4.55 -8.29 -0.23
C HIS A 47 4.35 -9.70 0.31
N CYS A 48 3.75 -9.82 1.50
CA CYS A 48 3.33 -11.11 2.06
C CYS A 48 1.83 -11.05 2.37
N PRO A 49 0.97 -11.07 1.33
CA PRO A 49 -0.47 -11.07 1.52
C PRO A 49 -0.93 -12.45 2.02
N VAL A 50 -2.07 -12.46 2.71
CA VAL A 50 -2.83 -13.69 2.98
C VAL A 50 -4.00 -13.77 2.00
N TRP A 51 -4.40 -14.98 1.63
CA TRP A 51 -5.60 -15.20 0.82
C TRP A 51 -6.85 -15.11 1.71
N PHE A 52 -7.92 -14.52 1.18
CA PHE A 52 -9.22 -14.45 1.84
C PHE A 52 -10.27 -15.17 1.00
N GLU A 53 -11.01 -16.07 1.62
CA GLU A 53 -12.13 -16.79 1.01
C GLU A 53 -13.44 -16.40 1.72
N PRO A 54 -14.55 -16.20 0.99
CA PRO A 54 -15.84 -15.91 1.60
C PRO A 54 -16.26 -17.00 2.58
N PHE A 55 -16.90 -16.62 3.68
CA PHE A 55 -17.45 -17.61 4.63
C PHE A 55 -18.60 -18.39 3.98
N ASP A 56 -19.53 -17.70 3.31
CA ASP A 56 -20.51 -18.29 2.40
C ASP A 56 -20.31 -17.78 0.96
N MET A 57 -20.01 -18.70 0.04
CA MET A 57 -19.84 -18.42 -1.38
C MET A 57 -21.10 -17.94 -2.10
N ASN A 58 -22.27 -18.02 -1.47
CA ASN A 58 -23.53 -17.50 -2.01
C ASN A 58 -23.93 -16.15 -1.41
N CYS A 59 -23.26 -15.71 -0.34
CA CYS A 59 -23.50 -14.43 0.31
C CYS A 59 -22.72 -13.30 -0.42
N PRO A 60 -23.39 -12.30 -1.02
CA PRO A 60 -22.71 -11.18 -1.66
C PRO A 60 -21.86 -10.34 -0.70
N ASP A 61 -22.33 -10.18 0.54
CA ASP A 61 -21.64 -9.37 1.56
C ASP A 61 -20.32 -10.00 1.98
N ASP A 62 -20.25 -11.34 2.04
CA ASP A 62 -19.02 -12.09 2.34
C ASP A 62 -18.01 -11.96 1.20
N LYS A 63 -18.47 -11.97 -0.06
CA LYS A 63 -17.61 -11.74 -1.23
C LYS A 63 -17.01 -10.34 -1.20
N GLU A 64 -17.85 -9.32 -0.98
CA GLU A 64 -17.39 -7.94 -0.88
C GLU A 64 -16.43 -7.76 0.31
N ALA A 65 -16.66 -8.46 1.44
CA ALA A 65 -15.75 -8.44 2.57
C ALA A 65 -14.37 -9.00 2.22
N CYS A 66 -14.29 -10.09 1.45
CA CYS A 66 -13.02 -10.66 0.97
C CYS A 66 -12.29 -9.72 0.01
N GLU A 67 -13.01 -9.10 -0.93
CA GLU A 67 -12.44 -8.09 -1.84
C GLU A 67 -11.87 -6.91 -1.06
N ARG A 68 -12.62 -6.38 -0.08
CA ARG A 68 -12.13 -5.32 0.80
C ARG A 68 -10.91 -5.76 1.62
N ALA A 69 -10.90 -6.99 2.14
CA ALA A 69 -9.76 -7.51 2.89
C ALA A 69 -8.50 -7.60 2.00
N MET A 70 -8.64 -8.05 0.75
CA MET A 70 -7.56 -8.07 -0.23
C MET A 70 -7.03 -6.66 -0.55
N GLU A 71 -7.92 -5.67 -0.71
CA GLU A 71 -7.52 -4.27 -0.92
C GLU A 71 -6.74 -3.71 0.28
N PHE A 72 -7.16 -4.01 1.50
CA PHE A 72 -6.47 -3.54 2.70
C PHE A 72 -5.16 -4.29 3.00
N MET A 73 -4.99 -5.54 2.52
CA MET A 73 -3.75 -6.31 2.70
C MET A 73 -2.73 -6.13 1.58
N PHE A 74 -3.19 -6.12 0.33
CA PHE A 74 -2.34 -6.09 -0.85
C PHE A 74 -2.46 -4.77 -1.61
N GLY A 75 -3.68 -4.37 -1.95
CA GLY A 75 -3.97 -3.13 -2.70
C GLY A 75 -3.36 -1.88 -2.05
N TRP A 76 -3.34 -1.83 -0.71
CA TRP A 76 -2.83 -0.70 0.06
C TRP A 76 -1.39 -0.28 -0.31
N HIS A 77 -0.53 -1.24 -0.68
CA HIS A 77 0.83 -0.93 -1.14
C HIS A 77 1.00 -1.17 -2.64
N MET A 78 0.26 -2.11 -3.23
CA MET A 78 0.34 -2.41 -4.66
C MET A 78 -0.17 -1.24 -5.51
N ASP A 79 -1.38 -0.73 -5.24
CA ASP A 79 -1.99 0.34 -6.05
C ASP A 79 -1.15 1.62 -6.06
N PRO A 80 -0.57 2.11 -4.95
CA PRO A 80 0.35 3.23 -5.01
C PRO A 80 1.53 2.97 -5.93
N THR A 81 2.13 1.78 -5.90
CA THR A 81 3.29 1.46 -6.74
C THR A 81 2.96 1.23 -8.22
N VAL A 82 1.71 0.91 -8.55
CA VAL A 82 1.24 0.68 -9.93
C VAL A 82 0.58 1.92 -10.53
N TYR A 83 -0.34 2.54 -9.80
CA TYR A 83 -1.18 3.64 -10.26
C TYR A 83 -0.79 5.00 -9.67
N GLY A 84 -0.06 5.02 -8.54
CA GLY A 84 0.36 6.26 -7.87
C GLY A 84 -0.64 6.81 -6.87
N ASP A 85 -1.65 6.04 -6.48
CA ASP A 85 -2.65 6.44 -5.48
C ASP A 85 -3.17 5.21 -4.71
N TYR A 86 -3.86 5.43 -3.59
CA TYR A 86 -4.47 4.35 -2.79
C TYR A 86 -5.77 3.80 -3.42
N PRO A 87 -6.16 2.56 -3.08
CA PRO A 87 -7.44 1.99 -3.50
C PRO A 87 -8.64 2.86 -3.08
N GLU A 88 -9.65 2.95 -3.95
CA GLU A 88 -10.87 3.73 -3.68
C GLU A 88 -11.59 3.29 -2.40
N VAL A 89 -11.62 1.99 -2.13
CA VAL A 89 -12.29 1.46 -0.94
C VAL A 89 -11.60 1.89 0.35
N MET A 90 -10.27 2.01 0.34
CA MET A 90 -9.50 2.53 1.46
C MET A 90 -9.77 4.02 1.66
N LYS A 91 -9.76 4.82 0.58
CA LYS A 91 -10.07 6.24 0.63
C LYS A 91 -11.46 6.51 1.23
N LYS A 92 -12.47 5.75 0.80
CA LYS A 92 -13.84 5.85 1.32
C LYS A 92 -13.96 5.42 2.79
N SER A 93 -13.33 4.31 3.16
CA SER A 93 -13.46 3.71 4.50
C SER A 93 -12.65 4.45 5.57
N ILE A 94 -11.47 4.97 5.23
CA ILE A 94 -10.55 5.60 6.18
C ILE A 94 -10.77 7.12 6.23
N GLY A 95 -11.08 7.73 5.09
CA GLY A 95 -11.32 9.16 4.96
C GLY A 95 -10.08 9.98 5.33
N LYS A 96 -10.28 11.03 6.13
CA LYS A 96 -9.25 12.04 6.46
C LYS A 96 -8.01 11.51 7.18
N ARG A 97 -8.08 10.28 7.72
CA ARG A 97 -6.94 9.64 8.41
C ARG A 97 -5.94 9.04 7.40
N LEU A 98 -6.34 8.85 6.15
CA LEU A 98 -5.46 8.38 5.09
C LEU A 98 -4.76 9.58 4.45
N PRO A 99 -3.42 9.67 4.51
CA PRO A 99 -2.70 10.76 3.85
C PRO A 99 -2.89 10.72 2.33
N SER A 100 -2.76 11.86 1.66
CA SER A 100 -2.80 11.97 0.21
C SER A 100 -1.41 12.14 -0.38
N PHE A 101 -1.12 11.51 -1.51
CA PHE A 101 0.09 11.80 -2.27
C PHE A 101 -0.04 13.11 -3.06
N THR A 102 1.01 13.92 -3.04
CA THR A 102 1.17 15.01 -4.00
C THR A 102 1.38 14.46 -5.41
N SER A 103 1.15 15.29 -6.44
CA SER A 103 1.38 14.88 -7.84
C SER A 103 2.82 14.42 -8.09
N ALA A 104 3.81 15.02 -7.41
CA ALA A 104 5.20 14.62 -7.51
C ALA A 104 5.45 13.24 -6.89
N GLN A 105 4.90 12.97 -5.70
CA GLN A 105 5.00 11.68 -5.03
C GLN A 105 4.28 10.57 -5.83
N SER A 106 3.07 10.85 -6.30
CA SER A 106 2.29 9.93 -7.15
C SER A 106 3.07 9.52 -8.40
N LYS A 107 3.73 10.49 -9.05
CA LYS A 107 4.59 10.23 -10.21
C LYS A 107 5.81 9.36 -9.87
N LYS A 108 6.43 9.54 -8.70
CA LYS A 108 7.57 8.71 -8.25
C LYS A 108 7.13 7.28 -7.93
N LEU A 109 5.95 7.13 -7.33
CA LEU A 109 5.40 5.84 -6.94
C LEU A 109 4.96 5.01 -8.15
N ARG A 110 4.37 5.63 -9.18
CA ARG A 110 3.92 4.92 -10.38
C ARG A 110 5.07 4.19 -11.08
N GLY A 111 4.95 2.86 -11.21
CA GLY A 111 5.98 2.01 -11.81
C GLY A 111 7.16 1.73 -10.89
N SER A 112 6.98 1.84 -9.56
CA SER A 112 7.99 1.51 -8.56
C SER A 112 7.89 0.07 -8.04
N LEU A 113 7.13 -0.80 -8.69
CA LEU A 113 6.93 -2.19 -8.23
C LEU A 113 8.12 -3.14 -8.51
N THR A 114 9.02 -2.84 -9.44
CA THR A 114 9.67 -3.89 -10.26
C THR A 114 10.74 -4.77 -9.61
N SER A 115 10.32 -5.89 -9.01
CA SER A 115 10.62 -7.26 -9.49
C SER A 115 9.68 -8.25 -8.82
N LEU A 116 8.60 -8.62 -9.50
CA LEU A 116 7.97 -9.93 -9.35
C LEU A 116 8.61 -10.76 -10.46
N GLU A 117 9.52 -11.66 -10.11
CA GLU A 117 9.85 -12.77 -11.01
C GLU A 117 8.66 -13.73 -11.08
#